data_AF-A0A9N7Z2M2-F1
#
_entry.id   AF-A0A9N7Z2M2-F1
#
_cell.length_a   1.000
_cell.length_b   1.000
_cell.length_c   1.000
_cell.angle_alpha   90.00
_cell.angle_beta   90.00
_cell.angle_gamma   90.00
#
_symmetry.space_group_name_H-M   'P 1'
#
loop_
_entity.id
_entity.type
_entity.pdbx_description
1 polymer ?
#
loop_
_entity_poly.entity_id
_entity_poly.type
_entity_poly.pdbx_seq_one_letter_code
_entity_poly.pdbx_strand_id
1 'polypeptide(L)' 'MCMLTGTTYIFGKGGGLITYTWPNNERPSTRTDRLAVGFSSTIKDGILVRIDSAPRLGDYIMLHITDPASPPHSS' A
#
# COMPACT_ATOMS: atom_id res chain seq x y z
N MET A 1 -11.95 20.85 -8.47
CA MET A 1 -11.37 19.52 -8.22
C MET A 1 -11.74 19.11 -6.80
N CYS A 2 -12.86 18.40 -6.62
CA CYS A 2 -13.29 17.89 -5.32
C CYS A 2 -12.59 16.56 -5.04
N MET A 3 -11.27 16.57 -4.85
CA MET A 3 -10.49 15.30 -4.87
C MET A 3 -9.97 14.83 -3.52
N LEU A 4 -10.11 15.63 -2.46
CA LEU A 4 -9.71 15.22 -1.11
C LEU A 4 -10.95 15.12 -0.21
N THR A 5 -11.89 14.23 -0.56
CA THR A 5 -13.01 13.92 0.33
C THR A 5 -12.56 12.83 1.32
N GLY A 6 -12.46 13.16 2.61
CA GLY A 6 -11.98 12.27 3.68
C GLY A 6 -10.59 12.64 4.22
N THR A 7 -9.97 11.74 4.98
CA THR A 7 -8.63 11.95 5.57
C THR A 7 -7.55 11.85 4.50
N THR A 8 -6.73 12.90 4.36
CA THR A 8 -5.65 12.97 3.36
C THR A 8 -4.29 13.12 4.03
N TYR A 9 -3.27 12.45 3.48
CA TYR A 9 -1.88 12.57 3.90
C TYR A 9 -1.00 13.00 2.74
N ILE A 10 0.02 13.80 3.03
CA ILE A 10 1.02 14.25 2.06
C ILE A 10 2.36 13.67 2.45
N PHE A 11 2.96 12.90 1.54
CA PHE A 11 4.31 12.36 1.70
C PHE A 11 5.30 13.28 0.99
N GLY A 12 6.21 13.88 1.76
CA GLY A 12 7.20 14.83 1.25
C GLY A 12 8.40 14.17 0.58
N LYS A 13 9.42 14.99 0.30
CA LYS A 13 10.72 14.51 -0.22
C LYS A 13 11.35 13.54 0.80
N GLY A 14 11.61 12.30 0.36
CA GLY A 14 12.06 11.19 1.22
C GLY A 14 10.98 10.16 1.55
N GLY A 15 9.72 10.45 1.19
CA GLY A 15 8.59 9.57 1.44
C GLY A 15 8.15 9.60 2.90
N GLY A 16 7.41 8.55 3.30
CA GLY A 16 6.98 8.32 4.67
C GLY A 16 6.19 7.03 4.75
N LEU A 17 5.91 6.59 5.98
CA LEU A 17 5.25 5.31 6.23
C LEU A 17 4.16 5.50 7.27
N ILE A 18 2.95 5.07 6.93
CA ILE A 18 1.87 4.87 7.90
C ILE A 18 1.71 3.36 8.03
N THR A 19 1.77 2.87 9.26
CA THR A 19 1.65 1.44 9.54
C THR A 19 0.46 1.21 10.46
N TYR A 20 -0.33 0.19 10.12
CA TYR A 20 -1.31 -0.39 11.00
C TYR A 20 -0.96 -1.86 11.20
N THR A 21 -0.97 -2.31 12.45
CA THR A 21 -0.67 -3.70 12.81
C THR A 21 -1.81 -4.25 13.63
N TRP A 22 -2.49 -5.28 13.11
CA TRP A 22 -3.49 -6.00 13.90
C TRP A 22 -2.84 -6.63 15.13
N PRO A 23 -3.52 -6.62 16.28
CA PRO A 23 -3.18 -7.50 17.39
C PRO A 23 -3.04 -8.96 16.90
N ASN A 24 -2.13 -9.72 17.50
CA ASN A 24 -1.77 -11.06 17.00
C ASN A 24 -2.98 -12.00 16.82
N ASN A 25 -3.98 -11.90 17.70
CA ASN A 25 -5.16 -12.77 17.70
C ASN A 25 -6.33 -12.21 16.85
N GLU A 26 -6.17 -11.02 16.27
CA GLU A 26 -7.21 -10.31 15.50
C GLU A 26 -6.87 -10.22 14.00
N ARG A 27 -5.84 -10.94 13.55
CA ARG A 27 -5.42 -10.93 12.15
C ARG A 27 -6.50 -11.58 11.29
N PRO A 28 -7.10 -10.85 10.34
CA PRO A 28 -8.15 -11.39 9.50
C PRO A 28 -7.57 -12.38 8.46
N SER A 29 -8.41 -13.32 8.05
CA SER A 29 -8.18 -14.14 6.87
C SER A 29 -9.42 -14.06 5.99
N THR A 30 -9.26 -13.61 4.76
CA THR A 30 -10.36 -13.27 3.85
C THR A 30 -10.32 -14.17 2.62
N ARG A 31 -11.48 -14.40 2.02
CA ARG A 31 -11.60 -15.04 0.69
C ARG A 31 -11.72 -14.00 -0.43
N THR A 32 -12.04 -12.76 -0.09
CA THR A 32 -12.29 -11.68 -1.04
C THR A 32 -11.97 -10.36 -0.36
N ASP A 33 -11.18 -9.53 -1.05
CA ASP A 33 -10.74 -8.22 -0.57
C ASP A 33 -11.24 -7.11 -1.49
N ARG A 34 -11.42 -5.91 -0.90
CA ARG A 34 -11.71 -4.67 -1.64
C ARG A 34 -10.81 -3.56 -1.11
N LEU A 35 -10.01 -2.98 -1.98
CA LEU A 35 -9.10 -1.87 -1.67
C LEU A 35 -9.37 -0.72 -2.64
N ALA A 36 -9.55 0.50 -2.12
CA ALA A 36 -9.70 1.72 -2.90
C ALA A 36 -8.93 2.86 -2.24
N VAL A 37 -8.12 3.58 -3.03
CA VAL A 37 -7.33 4.73 -2.59
C VAL A 37 -7.35 5.80 -3.67
N GLY A 38 -7.65 7.04 -3.29
CA GLY A 38 -7.39 8.20 -4.13
C GLY A 38 -5.94 8.63 -3.98
N PHE A 39 -5.19 8.73 -5.08
CA PHE A 39 -3.79 9.19 -5.05
C PHE A 39 -3.51 10.21 -6.15
N SER A 40 -2.53 11.07 -5.91
CA SER A 40 -1.95 11.97 -6.90
C SER A 40 -0.44 11.97 -6.69
N SER A 41 0.33 11.69 -7.74
CA SER A 41 1.78 11.60 -7.66
C SER A 41 2.43 11.89 -9.00
N THR A 42 3.68 12.35 -8.95
CA THR A 42 4.56 12.48 -10.11
C THR A 42 5.65 11.39 -10.12
N ILE A 43 5.69 10.51 -9.12
CA ILE A 43 6.66 9.41 -9.07
C ILE A 43 6.30 8.35 -10.12
N LYS A 44 7.32 7.73 -10.72
CA LYS A 44 7.16 6.72 -11.77
C LYS A 44 7.18 5.29 -11.25
N ASP A 45 7.75 5.10 -10.07
CA ASP A 45 7.90 3.80 -9.43
C ASP A 45 7.79 3.96 -7.91
N GLY A 46 7.04 3.09 -7.24
CA GLY A 46 6.88 3.11 -5.80
C GLY A 46 5.62 2.43 -5.27
N ILE A 47 5.66 2.05 -3.99
CA ILE A 47 4.57 1.36 -3.30
C ILE A 47 3.63 2.38 -2.65
N LEU A 48 2.32 2.24 -2.90
CA LEU A 48 1.28 3.06 -2.27
C LEU A 48 0.68 2.37 -1.05
N VAL A 49 0.37 1.07 -1.16
CA VAL A 49 -0.20 0.25 -0.09
C VAL A 49 0.43 -1.14 -0.14
N ARG A 50 0.79 -1.68 1.02
CA ARG A 50 1.19 -3.08 1.18
C ARG A 50 0.48 -3.66 2.39
N ILE A 51 -0.09 -4.85 2.23
CA ILE A 51 -0.71 -5.64 3.29
C ILE A 51 0.05 -6.96 3.31
N ASP A 52 0.76 -7.20 4.41
CA ASP A 52 1.52 -8.43 4.62
C ASP A 52 0.76 -9.36 5.56
N SER A 53 0.76 -10.66 5.23
CA SER A 53 0.31 -11.71 6.13
C SER A 53 1.23 -11.87 7.35
N ALA A 54 0.88 -12.80 8.24
CA ALA A 54 1.75 -13.13 9.36
C ALA A 54 3.14 -13.59 8.87
N PRO A 55 4.20 -13.33 9.64
CA PRO A 55 5.54 -13.80 9.29
C PRO A 55 5.52 -15.28 8.91
N ARG A 56 6.22 -15.63 7.82
CA ARG A 56 6.36 -16.98 7.25
C ARG A 56 5.17 -17.50 6.41
N LEU A 57 4.06 -16.76 6.28
CA LEU A 57 2.97 -17.15 5.39
C LEU A 57 3.23 -16.72 3.93
N GLY A 58 3.83 -15.55 3.73
CA GLY A 58 4.28 -15.09 2.41
C GLY A 58 3.18 -14.49 1.53
N ASP A 59 1.92 -14.59 1.93
CA ASP A 59 0.80 -13.94 1.24
C ASP A 59 0.86 -12.42 1.44
N TYR A 60 0.61 -11.67 0.37
CA TYR A 60 0.51 -10.21 0.44
C TYR A 60 -0.40 -9.63 -0.64
N ILE A 61 -0.87 -8.41 -0.41
CA ILE A 61 -1.47 -7.55 -1.43
C ILE A 61 -0.62 -6.29 -1.53
N MET A 62 -0.23 -5.91 -2.74
CA MET A 62 0.53 -4.68 -3.00
C MET A 62 -0.15 -3.86 -4.10
N LEU A 63 -0.38 -2.58 -3.80
CA LEU A 63 -0.73 -1.57 -4.79
C LEU A 63 0.49 -0.69 -5.01
N HIS A 64 1.00 -0.69 -6.24
CA HIS A 64 2.18 0.09 -6.62
C HIS A 64 2.00 0.80 -7.97
N ILE A 65 2.81 1.83 -8.19
CA ILE A 65 3.09 2.39 -9.51
C ILE A 65 4.40 1.74 -9.95
N THR A 66 4.47 1.25 -11.18
CA THR A 66 5.66 0.59 -11.72
C THR A 66 6.10 1.32 -12.98
N ASP A 67 7.39 1.64 -13.06
CA ASP A 67 7.99 2.08 -14.32
C ASP A 67 8.21 0.83 -15.19
N PRO A 68 7.77 0.79 -16.46
CA PRO A 68 8.02 -0.36 -17.32
C PRO A 68 9.50 -0.75 -17.45
N ALA A 69 10.42 0.16 -17.18
CA ALA A 69 11.86 -0.09 -17.18
C ALA A 69 12.42 -0.53 -15.81
N SER A 70 11.64 -0.48 -14.72
CA SER A 70 12.12 -0.89 -13.40
C SER A 70 12.12 -2.41 -13.24
N PRO A 71 13.11 -2.99 -12.54
CA PRO A 71 13.08 -4.39 -12.19
C PRO A 71 11.85 -4.70 -11.32
N PRO A 72 11.35 -5.96 -11.32
CA PRO A 72 10.22 -6.34 -10.49
C PRO A 72 10.56 -6.11 -9.01
N HIS A 73 9.63 -5.48 -8.29
CA HIS A 73 9.73 -5.29 -6.84
C HIS A 73 9.87 -6.66 -6.17
N SER A 74 10.97 -6.86 -5.44
CA SER A 74 11.17 -8.08 -4.67
C SER A 74 10.10 -8.17 -3.57
N SER A 75 9.31 -9.24 -3.61
CA SER A 75 8.33 -9.63 -2.58
C SER A 75 8.95 -9.64 -1.18
#